data_AF-A0A9Q3VYY8-F1
#
_entry.id   AF-A0A9Q3VYY8-F1
#
_cell.length_a   1.000
_cell.length_b   1.000
_cell.length_c   1.000
_cell.angle_alpha   90.00
_cell.angle_beta   90.00
_cell.angle_gamma   90.00
#
_symmetry.space_group_name_H-M   'P 1'
#
loop_
_entity.id
_entity.type
_entity.pdbx_description
1 polymer ?
#
loop_
_entity_poly.entity_id
_entity_poly.type
_entity_poly.pdbx_seq_one_letter_code
_entity_poly.pdbx_strand_id
1 'polypeptide(L)' 'MDAWSITASILRAIGRSLAAAGAIWVYIPVPDESAREWILLTPPPGHPERLRPDVPLSAVERHLARSLSHPEDIA' A
#
# COMPACT_ATOMS: atom_id res chain seq x y z
N MET A 1 -33.73 -9.46 20.31
CA MET A 1 -32.30 -9.13 20.06
C MET A 1 -31.61 -9.08 21.40
N ASP A 2 -30.54 -9.85 21.57
CA ASP A 2 -29.75 -9.82 22.80
C ASP A 2 -28.83 -8.58 22.82
N ALA A 3 -28.38 -8.20 24.02
CA ALA A 3 -27.50 -7.05 24.21
C ALA A 3 -26.20 -7.18 23.39
N TRP A 4 -25.70 -8.41 23.24
CA TRP A 4 -24.53 -8.73 22.43
C TRP A 4 -24.68 -8.34 20.96
N SER A 5 -25.82 -8.68 20.33
CA SER A 5 -26.12 -8.36 18.93
C SER A 5 -26.24 -6.85 18.70
N ILE A 6 -26.78 -6.12 19.68
CA ILE A 6 -26.88 -4.65 19.63
C ILE A 6 -25.48 -4.04 19.70
N THR A 7 -24.67 -4.45 20.67
CA THR A 7 -23.29 -3.98 20.82
C THR A 7 -22.45 -4.28 19.57
N ALA A 8 -22.53 -5.49 19.02
CA ALA A 8 -21.81 -5.87 17.81
C ALA A 8 -22.23 -5.02 16.60
N SER A 9 -23.53 -4.73 16.47
CA SER A 9 -24.06 -3.90 15.39
C SER A 9 -23.56 -2.45 15.48
N ILE A 10 -23.53 -1.88 16.69
CA ILE A 10 -23.03 -0.53 16.95
C ILE A 10 -21.52 -0.45 16.65
N LEU A 11 -20.72 -1.39 17.16
CA LEU A 11 -19.28 -1.44 16.90
C LEU A 11 -18.98 -1.52 15.41
N ARG A 12 -19.74 -2.34 14.66
CA ARG A 12 -19.59 -2.45 13.20
C ARG A 12 -19.92 -1.16 12.48
N ALA A 13 -20.97 -0.45 12.92
CA ALA A 13 -21.34 0.83 12.35
C ALA A 13 -20.24 1.89 12.59
N ILE A 14 -19.75 1.99 13.83
CA ILE A 14 -18.65 2.90 14.20
C ILE A 14 -17.40 2.60 13.38
N GLY A 15 -16.99 1.32 13.29
CA GLY A 15 -15.82 0.91 12.52
C GLY A 15 -15.92 1.29 11.04
N ARG A 16 -17.09 1.12 10.43
CA ARG A 16 -17.34 1.53 9.03
C ARG A 16 -17.26 3.04 8.85
N SER A 17 -17.83 3.82 9.78
CA SER A 17 -17.77 5.29 9.71
C SER A 17 -16.34 5.80 9.85
N LEU A 18 -15.56 5.23 10.78
CA LEU A 18 -14.15 5.59 10.96
C LEU A 18 -13.32 5.22 9.71
N ALA A 19 -13.55 4.05 9.12
CA ALA A 19 -12.88 3.64 7.89
C ALA A 19 -13.21 4.58 6.73
N ALA A 20 -14.49 4.91 6.53
CA ALA A 20 -14.95 5.81 5.48
C ALA A 20 -14.40 7.25 5.64
N ALA A 21 -14.21 7.71 6.88
CA ALA A 21 -13.64 9.01 7.17
C ALA A 21 -12.10 9.05 7.08
N GLY A 22 -11.44 7.91 6.84
CA GLY A 22 -9.97 7.82 6.93
C GLY A 22 -9.43 8.06 8.35
N ALA A 23 -10.28 7.89 9.37
CA ALA A 23 -9.95 8.16 10.77
C ALA A 23 -9.41 6.92 11.51
N ILE A 24 -9.18 5.81 10.78
CA ILE A 24 -8.51 4.64 11.33
C ILE A 24 -7.02 4.78 11.06
N TRP A 25 -6.25 5.01 12.11
CA TRP A 25 -4.80 4.89 12.07
C TRP A 25 -4.39 3.49 12.55
N VAL A 26 -3.76 2.72 11.67
CA VAL A 26 -3.21 1.40 12.01
C VAL A 26 -1.71 1.53 12.07
N TYR A 27 -1.13 1.20 13.23
CA TYR A 27 0.30 0.99 13.33
C TYR A 27 0.66 -0.30 12.59
N ILE A 28 1.39 -0.16 11.49
CA ILE A 28 2.00 -1.29 10.80
C ILE A 28 3.44 -1.35 11.31
N PRO A 29 3.80 -2.35 12.14
CA PRO A 29 5.18 -2.48 12.59
C PRO A 29 6.07 -2.66 11.36
N VAL A 30 7.17 -1.90 11.30
CA VAL A 30 8.19 -2.11 10.30
C VAL A 30 8.74 -3.52 10.53
N PRO A 31 8.72 -4.41 9.52
CA PRO A 31 9.24 -5.75 9.69
C PRO A 31 10.72 -5.69 10.08
N ASP A 32 11.17 -6.65 10.90
CA ASP A 32 12.59 -6.89 11.18
C ASP A 32 13.40 -6.99 9.87
N GLU A 33 14.71 -6.74 9.90
CA GLU A 33 15.55 -6.80 8.70
C GLU A 33 15.49 -8.15 7.97
N SER A 34 15.22 -9.24 8.68
CA SER A 34 14.95 -10.56 8.08
C SER A 34 13.70 -10.60 7.19
N ALA A 35 12.70 -9.77 7.48
CA ALA A 35 11.50 -9.61 6.67
C ALA A 35 11.65 -8.54 5.58
N ARG A 36 12.74 -7.75 5.57
CA ARG A 36 13.11 -6.93 4.39
C ARG A 36 13.54 -7.78 3.20
N GLU A 37 13.94 -9.03 3.41
CA GLU A 37 14.23 -9.97 2.31
C GLU A 37 12.96 -10.29 1.47
N TRP A 38 11.78 -10.05 2.06
CA TRP A 38 10.48 -10.10 1.36
C TRP A 38 10.09 -8.78 0.72
N ILE A 39 10.94 -7.75 0.77
CA ILE A 39 10.82 -6.59 -0.12
C ILE A 39 11.20 -7.11 -1.50
N LEU A 40 10.18 -7.61 -2.20
CA LEU A 40 10.18 -7.88 -3.62
C LEU A 40 10.50 -6.55 -4.32
N LEU A 41 11.80 -6.22 -4.44
CA LEU A 41 12.31 -5.08 -5.21
C LEU A 41 11.78 -5.10 -6.66
N THR A 42 11.29 -6.24 -7.11
CA THR A 42 10.55 -6.39 -8.36
C THR A 42 9.43 -7.40 -8.17
N PRO A 43 8.22 -7.11 -8.68
CA PRO A 43 7.12 -8.06 -8.62
C PRO A 43 7.47 -9.34 -9.43
N PRO A 44 6.91 -10.51 -9.05
CA PRO A 44 7.20 -11.78 -9.71
C PRO A 44 6.95 -11.74 -11.23
N PRO A 45 7.58 -12.63 -12.01
CA PRO A 45 7.25 -12.79 -13.43
C PRO A 45 5.74 -13.02 -13.62
N GLY A 46 5.11 -12.24 -14.49
CA GLY A 46 3.67 -12.34 -14.78
C GLY A 46 2.74 -11.56 -13.84
N HIS A 47 3.27 -10.84 -12.84
CA HIS A 47 2.46 -9.99 -11.96
C HIS A 47 1.90 -8.77 -12.72
N PRO A 48 0.63 -8.37 -12.52
CA PRO A 48 0.01 -7.25 -13.25
C PRO A 48 0.70 -5.89 -13.00
N GLU A 49 1.37 -5.74 -11.87
CA GLU A 49 2.11 -4.51 -11.51
C GLU A 49 3.49 -4.42 -12.16
N ARG A 50 3.96 -5.48 -12.84
CA ARG A 50 5.25 -5.47 -13.51
C ARG A 50 5.16 -4.62 -14.78
N LEU A 51 6.04 -3.63 -14.90
CA LEU A 51 6.18 -2.86 -16.13
C LEU A 51 6.46 -3.81 -17.31
N ARG A 52 5.72 -3.61 -18.39
CA ARG A 52 5.88 -4.35 -19.65
C ARG A 52 7.21 -3.95 -20.31
N PRO A 53 8.19 -4.86 -20.45
CA PRO A 53 9.49 -4.53 -21.06
C PRO A 53 9.38 -4.24 -22.57
N ASP A 54 8.31 -4.71 -23.19
CA ASP A 54 7.96 -4.51 -24.61
C ASP A 54 7.43 -3.10 -24.90
N VAL A 55 6.98 -2.37 -23.89
CA VAL A 55 6.42 -1.02 -24.06
C VAL A 55 7.47 0.00 -23.62
N PRO A 56 7.99 0.84 -24.53
CA PRO A 56 8.95 1.85 -24.14
C PRO A 56 8.27 2.88 -23.25
N LEU A 57 8.92 3.21 -22.14
CA LEU A 57 8.48 4.30 -21.26
C LEU A 57 8.37 5.61 -22.07
N SER A 58 7.33 6.38 -21.83
CA SER A 58 7.17 7.74 -22.31
C SER A 58 8.26 8.67 -21.72
N ALA A 59 8.36 9.89 -22.25
CA ALA A 59 9.32 10.87 -21.73
C ALA A 59 9.06 11.21 -20.24
N VAL A 60 7.78 11.28 -19.85
CA VAL A 60 7.36 11.55 -18.46
C VAL A 60 7.72 10.39 -17.55
N GLU A 61 7.42 9.16 -17.95
CA GLU A 61 7.75 7.96 -17.16
C GLU A 61 9.26 7.76 -17.02
N ARG A 62 10.05 8.08 -18.05
CA ARG A 62 11.52 8.08 -17.95
C ARG A 62 12.06 9.15 -17.01
N HIS A 63 11.42 10.31 -16.96
CA HIS A 63 11.79 11.34 -16.01
C HIS A 63 11.47 10.88 -14.58
N LEU A 64 10.26 10.37 -14.35
CA LEU A 64 9.83 9.81 -13.06
C LEU A 64 10.74 8.66 -12.61
N ALA A 65 11.07 7.71 -13.48
CA ALA A 65 11.95 6.61 -13.15
C ALA A 65 13.35 7.06 -12.71
N ARG A 66 13.89 8.13 -13.31
CA ARG A 66 15.18 8.72 -12.90
C ARG A 66 15.10 9.39 -11.53
N SER A 67 14.02 10.11 -11.26
CA SER A 67 13.79 10.72 -9.94
C SER A 67 13.66 9.64 -8.86
N LEU A 68 12.89 8.59 -9.12
CA LEU A 68 12.68 7.50 -8.16
C LEU A 68 13.96 6.68 -7.89
N SER A 69 14.88 6.60 -8.86
CA SER A 69 16.16 5.91 -8.66
C SER A 69 17.21 6.75 -7.92
N HIS A 70 16.99 8.05 -7.78
CA HIS A 70 17.83 8.99 -7.02
C HIS A 70 16.92 9.83 -6.11
N PRO A 71 16.27 9.22 -5.11
CA PRO A 71 15.33 9.92 -4.25
C PRO A 71 15.95 11.12 -3.50
N GLU A 72 17.27 11.16 -3.34
CA GLU A 72 18.05 12.29 -2.84
C GLU A 72 17.95 13.56 -3.70
N ASP A 73 17.63 13.43 -5.00
CA ASP A 73 17.47 14.56 -5.92
C ASP A 73 16.06 15.18 -5.88
N ILE A 74 15.12 14.58 -5.11
CA ILE A 74 13.75 15.06 -4.94
C ILE A 74 13.58 15.91 -3.66
N ALA A 75 14.58 15.92 -2.77
CA ALA A 75 14.54 16.59 -1.47
C ALA A 75 14.92 18.08 -1.51
#